data_AF-A0A2K3TJV9-F1
#
_entry.id   AF-A0A2K3TJV9-F1
#
_cell.length_a   1.000
_cell.length_b   1.000
_cell.length_c   1.000
_cell.angle_alpha   90.00
_cell.angle_beta   90.00
_cell.angle_gamma   90.00
#
_symmetry.space_group_name_H-M   'P 1'
#
loop_
_entity.id
_entity.type
_entity.pdbx_description
1 polymer ?
#
loop_
_entity_poly.entity_id
_entity_poly.type
_entity_poly.pdbx_seq_one_letter_code
_entity_poly.pdbx_strand_id
1 'polypeptide(L)' 'GACEAIRWWIKDGGRDCRIRSNNCYGQVIRRDQESALACWGIDQ' A
#
# COMPACT_ATOMS: atom_id res chain seq x y z
N GLY A 1 5.54 -1.26 12.21
CA GLY A 1 6.26 0.03 12.18
C GLY A 1 5.58 0.99 11.23
N ALA A 2 6.03 2.25 11.16
CA ALA A 2 5.44 3.26 10.27
C ALA A 2 5.50 2.84 8.78
N CYS A 3 6.59 2.19 8.37
CA CYS A 3 6.73 1.73 6.99
C CYS A 3 5.72 0.61 6.62
N GLU A 4 5.38 -0.28 7.55
CA GLU A 4 4.34 -1.31 7.38
C GLU A 4 2.92 -0.72 7.28
N ALA A 5 2.67 0.39 7.99
CA ALA A 5 1.37 1.04 7.99
C ALA A 5 1.00 1.67 6.63
N ILE A 6 1.98 1.92 5.76
CA ILE A 6 1.74 2.42 4.38
C ILE A 6 0.81 1.45 3.62
N ARG A 7 0.94 0.14 3.85
CA ARG A 7 0.11 -0.90 3.22
C ARG A 7 -1.38 -0.82 3.58
N TRP A 8 -1.76 -0.07 4.62
CA TRP A 8 -3.15 0.05 5.05
C TRP A 8 -3.93 1.11 4.24
N TRP A 9 -3.22 2.01 3.54
CA TRP A 9 -3.80 3.09 2.75
C TRP A 9 -4.21 2.63 1.34
N ILE A 10 -5.01 1.56 1.29
CA ILE A 10 -5.47 0.87 0.08
C ILE A 10 -6.96 1.08 -0.20
N LYS A 11 -7.60 2.01 0.51
CA LYS A 11 -8.96 2.46 0.20
C LYS A 11 -8.92 3.74 -0.62
N ASP A 12 -9.71 3.78 -1.68
CA ASP A 12 -9.89 4.96 -2.53
C ASP A 12 -11.39 5.21 -2.74
N GLY A 13 -11.85 6.44 -2.50
CA GLY A 13 -13.28 6.78 -2.53
C GLY A 13 -14.16 5.89 -1.63
N GLY A 14 -13.61 5.38 -0.51
CA GLY A 14 -14.30 4.44 0.39
C GLY A 14 -14.32 2.98 -0.07
N ARG A 15 -13.76 2.67 -1.24
CA ARG A 15 -13.72 1.33 -1.83
C ARG A 15 -12.39 0.65 -1.53
N ASP A 16 -12.42 -0.67 -1.34
CA ASP A 16 -11.21 -1.47 -1.14
C ASP A 16 -10.53 -1.79 -2.48
N CYS A 17 -9.29 -1.35 -2.67
CA CYS A 17 -8.55 -1.55 -3.91
C CYS A 17 -8.00 -2.98 -4.10
N ARG A 18 -8.18 -3.88 -3.13
CA ARG A 18 -7.94 -5.33 -3.32
C ARG A 18 -9.00 -5.97 -4.21
N ILE A 19 -10.20 -5.42 -4.24
CA ILE A 19 -11.30 -5.89 -5.08
C ILE A 19 -11.06 -5.41 -6.52
N ARG A 20 -10.85 -6.34 -7.46
CA ARG A 20 -10.49 -6.02 -8.85
C ARG A 20 -11.54 -5.19 -9.58
N SER A 21 -12.82 -5.40 -9.30
CA SER A 21 -13.93 -4.65 -9.89
C SER A 21 -14.01 -3.19 -9.43
N ASN A 22 -13.27 -2.79 -8.38
CA ASN A 22 -13.17 -1.39 -7.96
C ASN A 22 -12.21 -0.56 -8.82
N ASN A 23 -11.50 -1.18 -9.76
CA ASN A 23 -10.63 -0.52 -10.76
C ASN A 23 -9.49 0.35 -10.19
N CYS A 24 -9.09 0.16 -8.92
CA CYS A 24 -8.02 0.93 -8.26
C CYS A 24 -6.83 0.08 -7.77
N TYR A 25 -6.64 -1.12 -8.31
CA TYR A 25 -5.59 -2.05 -7.84
C TYR A 25 -4.16 -1.47 -7.90
N GLY A 26 -3.90 -0.49 -8.79
CA GLY A 26 -2.63 0.23 -8.83
C GLY A 26 -2.24 0.86 -7.48
N GLN A 27 -3.22 1.24 -6.65
CA GLN A 27 -2.98 1.74 -5.29
C GLN A 27 -2.31 0.68 -4.40
N VAL A 28 -2.71 -0.58 -4.49
CA VAL A 28 -2.12 -1.68 -3.70
C VAL A 28 -0.64 -1.84 -4.07
N ILE A 29 -0.34 -1.85 -5.38
CA ILE A 29 1.03 -1.98 -5.89
C ILE A 29 1.90 -0.81 -5.40
N ARG A 30 1.39 0.42 -5.53
CA ARG A 30 2.10 1.62 -5.11
C ARG A 30 2.41 1.61 -3.62
N ARG A 31 1.44 1.26 -2.78
CA ARG A 31 1.61 1.22 -1.31
C ARG A 31 2.62 0.16 -0.89
N ASP A 32 2.69 -0.96 -1.60
CA ASP A 32 3.69 -1.99 -1.34
C ASP A 32 5.11 -1.52 -1.70
N GLN A 33 5.28 -0.90 -2.88
CA GLN A 33 6.57 -0.29 -3.28
C GLN A 33 7.03 0.79 -2.31
N GLU A 34 6.13 1.68 -1.89
CA GLU A 34 6.43 2.73 -0.91
C GLU A 34 6.77 2.15 0.48
N SER A 35 6.08 1.09 0.89
CA SER A 35 6.39 0.39 2.14
C SER A 35 7.78 -0.24 2.09
N ALA A 36 8.13 -0.94 1.00
CA ALA A 36 9.46 -1.49 0.79
C ALA A 36 10.55 -0.41 0.79
N LEU A 37 10.30 0.72 0.10
CA LEU A 37 11.24 1.84 0.08
C LEU A 37 11.39 2.51 1.45
N ALA A 38 10.30 2.66 2.20
CA ALA A 38 10.32 3.25 3.53
C ALA A 38 10.92 2.33 4.59
N CYS A 39 10.82 1.01 4.42
CA CYS A 39 11.49 0.02 5.28
C CYS A 39 12.94 -0.23 4.84
N TRP A 40 13.42 0.39 3.76
CA TRP A 40 14.76 0.12 3.25
C TRP A 40 15.84 0.52 4.26
N GLY A 41 16.62 -0.45 4.73
CA GLY A 41 17.68 -0.25 5.71
C GLY A 41 17.21 -0.17 7.17
N ILE A 42 15.94 -0.48 7.47
CA ILE A 42 15.43 -0.51 8.85
C ILE A 42 15.79 -1.82 9.58
N ASP A 43 16.14 -2.89 8.85
CA ASP A 43 16.60 -4.17 9.42
C ASP A 43 18.14 -4.28 9.52
N GLN A 44 18.86 -3.14 9.55
CA GLN A 44 20.34 -3.10 9.64
C GLN A 44 20.86 -2.94 11.06
#